data_AF-A0A6P2BZW2-F1
#
_entry.id   AF-A0A6P2BZW2-F1
#
_cell.length_a   1.000
_cell.length_b   1.000
_cell.length_c   1.000
_cell.angle_alpha   90.00
_cell.angle_beta   90.00
_cell.angle_gamma   90.00
#
_symmetry.space_group_name_H-M   'P 1'
#
loop_
_entity.id
_entity.type
_entity.pdbx_description
1 polymer ?
#
loop_
_entity_poly.entity_id
_entity_poly.type
_entity_poly.pdbx_seq_one_letter_code
_entity_poly.pdbx_strand_id
1 'polypeptide(L)' 'MDTVREKDIEADDWTEQDLLTRELALDRLAEDVAETEAALAALRGRADPDPDAVDLLERRLRALASSRANIAT' A
#
# COMPACT_ATOMS: atom_id res chain seq x y z
N MET A 1 -9.17 -34.89 28.59
CA MET A 1 -9.49 -34.96 27.15
C MET A 1 -9.83 -33.54 26.74
N ASP A 2 -8.80 -32.69 26.59
CA ASP A 2 -8.95 -31.25 26.33
C ASP A 2 -7.73 -30.72 25.53
N THR A 3 -7.25 -31.51 24.57
CA THR A 3 -6.07 -31.15 23.76
C THR A 3 -6.43 -30.63 22.37
N VAL A 4 -7.73 -30.49 22.07
CA VAL A 4 -8.22 -30.08 20.75
C VAL A 4 -8.45 -28.57 20.67
N ARG A 5 -8.62 -27.86 21.80
CA ARG A 5 -8.96 -26.42 21.80
C ARG A 5 -7.77 -25.46 21.74
N GLU A 6 -6.62 -25.82 22.31
CA GLU A 6 -5.47 -24.91 22.40
C GLU A 6 -4.73 -24.77 21.06
N LYS A 7 -4.76 -25.80 20.21
CA LYS A 7 -4.03 -25.83 18.93
C LYS A 7 -4.73 -25.11 17.77
N ASP A 8 -6.06 -25.01 17.80
CA ASP A 8 -6.81 -24.34 16.73
C ASP A 8 -6.83 -22.82 16.92
N ILE A 9 -6.83 -22.33 18.17
CA ILE A 9 -6.81 -20.89 18.50
C ILE A 9 -5.46 -20.25 18.08
N GLU A 10 -4.34 -20.94 18.31
CA GLU A 10 -3.01 -20.45 17.91
C GLU A 10 -2.78 -20.39 16.39
N ALA A 11 -3.60 -21.01 15.55
CA ALA A 11 -3.46 -20.90 14.09
C ALA A 11 -4.41 -19.83 13.50
N ASP A 12 -5.57 -19.68 14.11
CA ASP A 12 -6.61 -18.71 13.73
C ASP A 12 -6.14 -17.27 14.01
N ASP A 13 -5.60 -17.03 15.22
CA ASP A 13 -5.11 -15.71 15.64
C ASP A 13 -3.98 -15.16 14.75
N TRP A 14 -3.14 -16.03 14.16
CA TRP A 14 -2.06 -15.60 13.27
C TRP A 14 -2.55 -15.26 11.87
N THR A 15 -3.59 -15.95 11.40
CA THR A 15 -4.19 -15.67 10.09
C THR A 15 -4.92 -14.33 10.15
N GLU A 16 -5.68 -14.06 11.23
CA GLU A 16 -6.31 -12.77 11.45
C GLU A 16 -5.30 -11.63 11.61
N GLN A 17 -4.18 -11.86 12.31
CA GLN A 17 -3.10 -10.86 12.38
C GLN A 17 -2.42 -10.56 11.03
N ASP A 18 -2.22 -11.57 10.17
CA ASP A 18 -1.67 -11.35 8.82
C ASP A 18 -2.64 -10.51 7.98
N LEU A 19 -3.94 -10.78 8.06
CA LEU A 19 -4.97 -10.00 7.39
C LEU A 19 -4.99 -8.54 7.87
N LEU A 20 -4.98 -8.30 9.18
CA LEU A 20 -4.91 -6.94 9.75
C LEU A 20 -3.63 -6.19 9.31
N THR A 21 -2.50 -6.90 9.23
CA THR A 21 -1.23 -6.33 8.77
C THR A 21 -1.28 -5.98 7.28
N ARG A 22 -1.92 -6.84 6.47
CA ARG A 22 -2.12 -6.62 5.04
C ARG A 22 -3.04 -5.44 4.77
N GLU A 23 -4.15 -5.33 5.50
CA GLU A 23 -5.08 -4.19 5.40
C GLU A 23 -4.38 -2.87 5.75
N LEU A 24 -3.66 -2.84 6.87
CA LEU A 24 -2.90 -1.65 7.28
C LEU A 24 -1.81 -1.27 6.26
N ALA A 25 -1.17 -2.25 5.62
CA ALA A 25 -0.21 -2.00 4.55
C ALA A 25 -0.88 -1.43 3.30
N LEU A 26 -2.07 -1.91 2.94
CA LEU A 26 -2.87 -1.39 1.83
C LEU A 26 -3.35 0.05 2.10
N ASP A 27 -3.78 0.35 3.32
CA ASP A 27 -4.21 1.70 3.71
C ASP A 27 -3.08 2.71 3.60
N ARG A 28 -1.91 2.41 4.17
CA ARG A 28 -0.71 3.26 4.04
C ARG A 28 -0.31 3.47 2.59
N LEU A 29 -0.41 2.41 1.78
CA LEU A 29 -0.07 2.51 0.37
C LEU A 29 -1.09 3.36 -0.40
N ALA A 30 -2.37 3.34 0.00
CA ALA A 30 -3.39 4.22 -0.56
C ALA A 30 -3.13 5.69 -0.20
N GLU A 31 -2.70 5.98 1.03
CA GLU A 31 -2.26 7.32 1.45
C GLU A 31 -1.08 7.81 0.60
N ASP A 32 -0.03 6.99 0.46
CA ASP A 32 1.14 7.31 -0.36
C ASP A 32 0.79 7.59 -1.83
N VAL A 33 -0.16 6.83 -2.39
CA VAL A 33 -0.67 7.06 -3.76
C VAL A 33 -1.37 8.41 -3.83
N ALA A 34 -2.31 8.69 -2.92
CA ALA A 34 -3.06 9.94 -2.93
C ALA A 34 -2.15 11.17 -2.76
N GLU A 35 -1.15 11.10 -1.88
CA GLU A 35 -0.16 12.16 -1.71
C GLU A 35 0.67 12.38 -2.98
N THR A 36 1.11 11.28 -3.62
CA THR A 36 1.91 11.36 -4.84
C THR A 36 1.09 11.90 -6.02
N GLU A 37 -0.18 11.51 -6.15
CA GLU A 37 -1.11 12.05 -7.15
C GLU A 37 -1.36 13.54 -6.94
N ALA A 38 -1.59 13.97 -5.70
CA ALA A 38 -1.76 15.39 -5.36
C ALA A 38 -0.51 16.21 -5.70
N ALA A 39 0.68 15.70 -5.39
CA ALA A 39 1.95 16.34 -5.72
C ALA A 39 2.13 16.46 -7.25
N LEU A 40 1.79 15.41 -8.00
CA LEU A 40 1.87 15.42 -9.47
C LEU A 40 0.88 16.40 -10.09
N ALA A 41 -0.36 16.45 -9.59
CA ALA A 41 -1.36 17.41 -10.03
C ALA A 41 -0.92 18.85 -9.75
N ALA A 42 -0.40 19.12 -8.55
CA ALA A 42 0.12 20.43 -8.18
C ALA A 42 1.33 20.85 -9.04
N LEU A 43 2.21 19.89 -9.39
CA LEU A 43 3.35 20.14 -10.26
C LEU A 43 2.89 20.47 -11.68
N ARG A 44 2.02 19.65 -12.28
CA ARG A 44 1.48 19.86 -13.63
C ARG A 44 0.64 21.14 -13.76
N GLY A 45 0.06 21.63 -12.67
CA GLY A 45 -0.66 22.90 -12.64
C GLY A 45 0.22 24.15 -12.70
N ARG A 46 1.56 24.01 -12.66
CA ARG A 46 2.50 25.14 -12.78
C ARG A 46 2.62 25.57 -14.24
N ALA A 47 2.96 26.85 -14.46
CA ALA A 47 3.13 27.41 -15.80
C ALA A 47 4.30 26.77 -16.59
N ASP A 48 5.33 26.33 -15.88
CA ASP A 48 6.50 25.62 -16.44
C ASP A 48 6.88 24.49 -15.48
N PRO A 49 6.22 23.31 -15.58
CA PRO A 49 6.51 22.18 -14.71
C PRO A 49 7.84 21.52 -15.09
N ASP A 50 8.68 21.26 -14.09
CA ASP A 50 9.93 20.52 -14.29
C ASP A 50 9.63 19.09 -14.79
N PRO A 51 10.05 18.74 -16.03
CA PRO A 51 9.75 17.45 -16.64
C PRO A 51 10.39 16.28 -15.89
N ASP A 52 11.56 16.46 -15.28
CA ASP A 52 12.24 15.40 -14.54
C ASP A 52 11.49 15.09 -13.24
N ALA A 53 11.00 16.13 -12.57
CA ALA A 53 10.15 15.97 -11.38
C ALA A 53 8.81 15.30 -11.72
N VAL A 54 8.22 15.61 -12.88
CA VAL A 54 7.00 14.95 -13.38
C VAL A 54 7.26 13.45 -13.61
N ASP A 55 8.31 13.11 -14.37
CA ASP A 55 8.63 11.70 -14.66
C ASP A 55 8.96 10.92 -13.38
N LEU A 56 9.67 11.54 -12.42
CA LEU A 56 9.94 10.93 -11.12
C LEU A 56 8.67 10.55 -10.37
N LEU A 57 7.69 11.46 -10.29
CA LEU A 57 6.42 11.21 -9.60
C LEU A 57 5.58 10.15 -10.34
N GLU A 58 5.59 10.15 -11.67
CA GLU A 58 4.92 9.09 -12.44
C GLU A 58 5.55 7.71 -12.23
N ARG A 59 6.89 7.63 -12.17
CA ARG A 59 7.59 6.38 -11.84
C ARG A 59 7.26 5.91 -10.44
N ARG A 60 7.17 6.83 -9.47
CA ARG A 60 6.76 6.52 -8.09
C ARG A 60 5.35 5.92 -8.07
N LEU A 61 4.39 6.50 -8.79
CA LEU A 61 3.03 5.96 -8.89
C LEU A 61 3.01 4.54 -9.48
N ARG A 62 3.79 4.29 -10.55
CA ARG A 62 3.93 2.95 -11.14
C ARG A 62 4.50 1.94 -10.14
N ALA A 63 5.49 2.34 -9.35
CA ALA A 63 6.07 1.50 -8.30
C ALA A 63 5.07 1.20 -7.18
N LEU A 64 4.34 2.20 -6.69
CA LEU A 64 3.30 2.03 -5.67
C LEU A 64 2.18 1.09 -6.15
N ALA A 65 1.73 1.25 -7.41
CA ALA A 65 0.74 0.34 -8.01
C ALA A 65 1.23 -1.12 -8.06
N SER A 66 2.52 -1.31 -8.38
CA SER A 66 3.15 -2.64 -8.40
C SER A 66 3.23 -3.25 -7.00
N SER A 67 3.61 -2.45 -5.99
CA SER A 67 3.61 -2.87 -4.59
C SER A 67 2.21 -3.27 -4.10
N ARG A 68 1.16 -2.54 -4.51
CA ARG A 68 -0.23 -2.91 -4.19
C ARG A 68 -0.61 -4.28 -4.75
N ALA A 69 -0.25 -4.55 -6.00
CA ALA A 69 -0.53 -5.83 -6.65
C ALA A 69 0.14 -7.00 -5.91
N ASN A 70 1.36 -6.80 -5.41
CA ASN A 70 2.07 -7.82 -4.64
C ASN A 70 1.43 -8.09 -3.27
N ILE A 71 0.83 -7.09 -2.64
CA ILE A 71 0.14 -7.24 -1.35
C ILE A 71 -1.26 -7.85 -1.54
N ALA A 72 -1.91 -7.61 -2.67
CA ALA A 72 -3.23 -8.15 -2.99
C ALA A 72 -3.21 -9.60 -3.53
N THR A 73 -2.01 -10.16 -3.76
CA THR A 73 -1.80 -11.56 -4.18
C THR A 73 -1.59 -12.46 -2.97
#